data_AF-A0A2V6FWV3-F1
#
_entry.id   AF-A0A2V6FWV3-F1
#
_cell.length_a   1.000
_cell.length_b   1.000
_cell.length_c   1.000
_cell.angle_alpha   90.00
_cell.angle_beta   90.00
_cell.angle_gamma   90.00
#
_symmetry.space_group_name_H-M   'P 1'
#
loop_
_entity.id
_entity.type
_entity.pdbx_description
1 polymer ?
#
loop_
_entity_poly.entity_id
_entity_poly.type
_entity_poly.pdbx_seq_one_letter_code
_entity_poly.pdbx_strand_id
1 'polypeptide(L)'
;NTGIEHSRAVNCRSPYNIAFVYAFRGEADKAFEWLGKELEYNGPGSFAEIVTENLFDKIHGDPRWLPFLRKVGKAPEQLAKMSSR
;
A
#
# COMPACT_ATOMS: atom_id res chain seq x y z
N ASN A 1 -19.15 -26.80 17.26
CA ASN A 1 -17.71 -26.77 16.95
C ASN A 1 -17.46 -25.93 15.69
N THR A 2 -18.04 -24.73 15.63
CA THR A 2 -18.10 -23.91 14.41
C THR A 2 -17.88 -22.47 14.84
N GLY A 3 -16.77 -21.87 14.40
CA GLY A 3 -16.47 -20.49 14.75
C GLY A 3 -15.02 -20.09 14.49
N ILE A 4 -14.40 -20.61 13.42
CA ILE A 4 -13.26 -19.90 12.82
C ILE A 4 -13.84 -19.00 11.74
N GLU A 5 -14.71 -18.08 12.16
CA GLU A 5 -14.84 -16.85 11.41
C GLU A 5 -13.53 -16.12 11.67
N HIS A 6 -12.68 -16.07 10.65
CA HIS A 6 -11.65 -15.05 10.57
C HIS A 6 -12.38 -13.72 10.67
N SER A 7 -12.57 -13.25 11.90
CA SER A 7 -13.05 -11.93 12.24
C SER A 7 -12.05 -10.96 11.65
N ARG A 8 -12.21 -10.69 10.35
CA ARG A 8 -11.69 -9.51 9.67
C ARG A 8 -12.37 -8.37 10.39
N ALA A 9 -11.82 -8.03 11.54
CA ALA A 9 -12.08 -6.77 12.17
C ALA A 9 -11.94 -5.77 11.03
N VAL A 10 -13.04 -5.08 10.75
CA VAL A 10 -13.03 -3.78 10.11
C VAL A 10 -12.25 -2.90 11.08
N ASN A 11 -10.93 -3.11 11.15
CA ASN A 11 -10.07 -2.43 12.08
C ASN A 11 -9.91 -1.06 11.45
N CYS A 12 -10.59 -0.07 12.03
CA CYS A 12 -10.67 1.32 11.59
C CYS A 12 -9.31 2.05 11.50
N ARG A 13 -8.20 1.33 11.64
CA ARG A 13 -6.81 1.78 11.58
C ARG A 13 -5.98 0.78 10.77
N SER A 14 -6.22 0.70 9.46
CA SER A 14 -5.30 0.01 8.55
C SER A 14 -3.94 0.73 8.59
N PRO A 15 -2.80 0.03 8.74
CA PRO A 15 -1.46 0.59 8.58
C PRO A 15 -1.31 1.42 7.30
N TYR A 16 -2.04 1.08 6.23
CA TYR A 16 -2.18 1.90 5.02
C TYR A 16 -2.63 3.33 5.30
N ASN A 17 -3.67 3.54 6.13
CA ASN A 17 -4.16 4.87 6.48
C ASN A 17 -3.17 5.65 7.34
N ILE A 18 -2.31 4.96 8.08
CA ILE A 18 -1.25 5.61 8.86
C ILE A 18 -0.10 6.03 7.92
N ALA A 19 0.31 5.14 7.01
CA ALA A 19 1.27 5.45 5.96
C ALA A 19 0.84 6.66 5.14
N PHE A 20 -0.45 6.73 4.82
CA PHE A 20 -1.10 7.82 4.11
C PHE A 20 -0.89 9.19 4.80
N VAL A 21 -1.07 9.28 6.13
CA VAL A 21 -0.88 10.56 6.85
C VAL A 21 0.58 11.01 6.79
N TYR A 22 1.52 10.07 6.90
CA TYR A 22 2.96 10.39 6.78
C TYR A 22 3.35 10.78 5.37
N ALA A 23 2.82 10.10 4.35
CA ALA A 23 3.04 10.42 2.95
C ALA A 23 2.51 11.83 2.62
N PHE A 24 1.30 12.17 3.08
CA PHE A 24 0.74 13.51 2.92
C PHE A 24 1.56 14.61 3.61
N ARG A 25 2.31 14.27 4.66
CA ARG A 25 3.23 15.19 5.34
C ARG A 25 4.62 15.26 4.69
N GLY A 26 4.90 14.43 3.69
CA GLY A 26 6.23 14.31 3.07
C GLY A 26 7.23 13.53 3.94
N GLU A 27 6.76 12.84 4.97
CA GLU A 27 7.58 12.00 5.84
C GLU A 27 7.75 10.60 5.21
N ALA A 28 8.53 10.54 4.12
CA ALA A 28 8.72 9.32 3.33
C ALA A 28 9.18 8.12 4.17
N ASP A 29 10.15 8.31 5.07
CA ASP A 29 10.69 7.22 5.89
C ASP A 29 9.62 6.51 6.72
N LYS A 30 8.78 7.29 7.42
CA LYS A 30 7.68 6.74 8.20
C LYS A 30 6.60 6.17 7.31
N ALA A 31 6.29 6.81 6.19
CA ALA A 31 5.33 6.27 5.24
C ALA A 31 5.73 4.85 4.80
N PHE A 32 6.98 4.65 4.39
CA PHE A 32 7.49 3.33 4.00
C PHE A 32 7.53 2.31 5.15
N GLU A 33 7.80 2.75 6.38
CA GLU A 33 7.72 1.87 7.56
C GLU A 33 6.30 1.29 7.72
N TRP A 34 5.28 2.14 7.63
CA TRP A 34 3.89 1.73 7.75
C TRP A 34 3.38 0.94 6.54
N LEU A 35 3.84 1.26 5.32
CA LEU A 35 3.59 0.44 4.13
C LEU A 35 4.22 -0.95 4.27
N GLY A 36 5.40 -1.06 4.88
CA GLY A 36 6.04 -2.33 5.20
C GLY A 36 5.18 -3.17 6.14
N LYS A 37 4.65 -2.55 7.20
CA LYS A 37 3.71 -3.20 8.14
C LYS A 37 2.43 -3.65 7.45
N GLU A 38 1.83 -2.81 6.61
CA GLU A 38 0.64 -3.16 5.83
C GLU A 38 0.89 -4.39 4.95
N LEU A 39 2.06 -4.43 4.28
CA LEU A 39 2.47 -5.56 3.46
C LEU A 39 2.68 -6.84 4.26
N GLU A 40 3.22 -6.74 5.46
CA GLU A 40 3.41 -7.88 6.37
C GLU A 40 2.08 -8.42 6.91
N TYR A 41 1.17 -7.54 7.33
CA TYR A 41 -0.08 -7.93 7.97
C TYR A 41 -1.17 -8.35 6.98
N ASN A 42 -1.31 -7.65 5.85
CA ASN A 42 -2.42 -7.83 4.91
C ASN A 42 -1.98 -8.35 3.54
N GLY A 43 -0.67 -8.36 3.27
CA GLY A 43 -0.11 -8.83 2.00
C GLY A 43 -0.22 -7.79 0.87
N PRO A 44 0.31 -8.12 -0.32
CA PRO A 44 0.38 -7.19 -1.45
C PRO A 44 -1.00 -6.83 -2.03
N GLY A 45 -2.04 -7.62 -1.73
CA GLY A 45 -3.40 -7.39 -2.21
C GLY A 45 -4.11 -6.19 -1.57
N SER A 46 -3.63 -5.66 -0.44
CA SER A 46 -4.26 -4.51 0.22
C SER A 46 -3.92 -3.16 -0.44
N PHE A 47 -2.94 -3.12 -1.33
CA PHE A 47 -2.49 -1.90 -2.03
C PHE A 47 -3.27 -1.65 -3.33
N ALA A 48 -4.58 -1.88 -3.33
CA ALA A 48 -5.40 -1.77 -4.55
C ALA A 48 -5.32 -0.37 -5.18
N GLU A 49 -5.38 0.67 -4.33
CA GLU A 49 -5.53 2.07 -4.71
C GLU A 49 -4.23 2.89 -4.58
N ILE A 50 -3.11 2.27 -4.20
CA ILE A 50 -1.86 2.99 -3.89
C ILE A 50 -1.31 3.82 -5.06
N VAL A 51 -1.63 3.42 -6.30
CA VAL A 51 -1.20 4.11 -7.53
C VAL A 51 -2.18 5.17 -8.00
N THR A 52 -3.46 5.06 -7.62
CA THR A 52 -4.50 6.03 -7.96
C THR A 52 -4.64 7.10 -6.89
N GLU A 53 -4.06 6.89 -5.71
CA GLU A 53 -4.14 7.80 -4.59
C GLU A 53 -3.09 8.92 -4.69
N ASN A 54 -3.56 10.11 -5.09
CA ASN A 54 -2.75 11.34 -5.19
C ASN A 54 -2.11 11.76 -3.85
N LEU A 55 -2.51 11.15 -2.73
CA LEU A 55 -2.03 11.52 -1.40
C LEU A 55 -0.61 10.98 -1.15
N PHE A 56 -0.15 10.04 -1.99
CA PHE A 56 1.24 9.60 -2.05
C PHE A 56 2.12 10.45 -2.99
N ASP A 57 1.58 11.48 -3.65
CA ASP A 57 2.31 12.31 -4.63
C ASP A 57 3.60 12.90 -4.06
N LYS A 58 3.60 13.27 -2.78
CA LYS A 58 4.79 13.83 -2.11
C LYS A 58 5.94 12.83 -1.95
N ILE A 59 5.66 11.53 -2.00
CA ILE A 59 6.67 10.47 -1.89
C ILE A 59 6.91 9.74 -3.22
N HIS A 60 6.16 10.05 -4.29
CA HIS A 60 6.38 9.47 -5.62
C HIS A 60 7.78 9.76 -6.19
N GLY A 61 8.38 10.88 -5.81
CA GLY A 61 9.75 11.25 -6.16
C GLY A 61 10.84 10.51 -5.38
N ASP A 62 10.48 9.75 -4.34
CA ASP A 62 11.44 8.98 -3.55
C ASP A 62 11.92 7.75 -4.34
N PRO A 63 13.24 7.48 -4.40
CA PRO A 63 13.78 6.35 -5.15
C PRO A 63 13.27 4.98 -4.66
N ARG A 64 12.71 4.89 -3.45
CA ARG A 64 12.12 3.66 -2.88
C ARG A 64 10.71 3.37 -3.40
N TRP A 65 10.03 4.35 -4.01
CA TRP A 65 8.66 4.21 -4.47
C TRP A 65 8.49 3.15 -5.57
N LEU A 66 9.25 3.25 -6.65
CA LEU A 66 9.19 2.30 -7.78
C LEU A 66 9.54 0.85 -7.37
N PRO A 67 10.62 0.58 -6.61
CA PRO A 67 10.90 -0.76 -6.06
C PRO A 67 9.76 -1.31 -5.21
N PHE A 68 9.12 -0.46 -4.39
CA PHE A 68 8.00 -0.85 -3.56
C PHE A 68 6.79 -1.28 -4.42
N LEU A 69 6.41 -0.48 -5.42
CA LEU A 69 5.33 -0.82 -6.33
C LEU A 69 5.56 -2.16 -7.06
N ARG A 70 6.79 -2.44 -7.48
CA ARG A 70 7.15 -3.75 -8.06
C ARG A 70 6.92 -4.90 -7.09
N LYS A 71 7.29 -4.71 -5.81
CA LYS A 71 7.12 -5.70 -4.75
C LYS A 71 5.65 -6.02 -4.50
N VAL A 72 4.77 -5.01 -4.58
CA VAL A 72 3.32 -5.19 -4.37
C VAL A 72 2.54 -5.46 -5.66
N GLY A 73 3.22 -5.61 -6.81
CA GLY A 73 2.57 -5.94 -8.08
C GLY A 73 1.86 -4.77 -8.76
N LYS A 74 2.17 -3.53 -8.37
CA LYS A 74 1.52 -2.29 -8.82
C LYS A 74 2.43 -1.40 -9.64
N ALA A 75 3.58 -1.90 -10.10
CA ALA A 75 4.46 -1.09 -10.94
C ALA A 75 3.78 -0.74 -12.28
N PRO A 76 4.10 0.41 -12.89
CA PRO A 76 3.50 0.83 -14.16
C PRO A 76 3.56 -0.25 -15.25
N GLU A 77 4.68 -0.98 -15.33
CA GLU A 77 4.87 -2.09 -16.27
C GLU A 77 3.97 -3.32 -16.00
N GLN A 78 3.56 -3.52 -14.74
CA GLN A 78 2.65 -4.60 -14.32
C GLN A 78 1.19 -4.23 -14.59
N LEU A 79 0.84 -2.95 -14.40
CA LEU A 79 -0.49 -2.41 -14.71
C LEU A 79 -0.72 -2.32 -16.22
N ALA A 80 0.30 -1.91 -16.99
CA ALA A 80 0.22 -1.87 -18.46
C ALA A 80 -0.08 -3.26 -19.07
N LYS A 81 0.44 -4.34 -18.46
CA LYS A 81 0.14 -5.72 -18.85
C LYS A 81 -1.28 -6.18 -18.55
N MET A 82 -1.99 -5.53 -17.61
CA MET A 82 -3.38 -5.84 -17.29
C MET A 82 -4.37 -5.12 -18.21
N SER A 83 -4.01 -3.93 -18.71
CA SER A 83 -4.85 -3.14 -19.63
C SER A 83 -4.82 -3.65 -21.08
N SER A 84 -3.87 -4.52 -21.44
CA SER A 84 -3.73 -5.05 -22.80
C SER A 84 -4.50 -6.37 -23.03
N ARG A 85 -5.63 -6.61 -22.36
CA ARG A 85 -6.49 -7.78 -22.58
C ARG A 85 -7.90 -7.38 -22.96
#